data_AF-A0A1S9TYL3-F1
#
_entry.id   AF-A0A1S9TYL3-F1
#
_cell.length_a   1.000
_cell.length_b   1.000
_cell.length_c   1.000
_cell.angle_alpha   90.00
_cell.angle_beta   90.00
_cell.angle_gamma   90.00
#
_symmetry.space_group_name_H-M   'P 1'
#
loop_
_entity.id
_entity.type
_entity.pdbx_description
1 polymer ?
#
loop_
_entity_poly.entity_id
_entity_poly.type
_entity_poly.pdbx_seq_one_letter_code
_entity_poly.pdbx_strand_id
1 'polypeptide(L)'
;IGLIDTWNELPENNSYKPVLEESVRKFAKATMKFQQQGNWNWTVTRNECGPDSSATSTLGWFMLNAAKIEDISKECLESADKAIGYLMGVTRRNGAVDFSQGDTKDIGVYSS
;
A
#
# COMPACT_ATOMS: atom_id res chain seq x y z
N ILE A 1 -0.04 4.79 6.33
CA ILE A 1 0.85 4.64 7.51
C ILE A 1 0.11 5.07 8.78
N GLY A 2 -0.19 6.36 8.98
CA GLY A 2 -0.83 6.83 10.23
C GLY A 2 -2.08 6.07 10.69
N LEU A 3 -3.01 5.74 9.77
CA LEU A 3 -4.23 4.99 10.12
C LEU A 3 -3.93 3.59 10.68
N ILE A 4 -3.07 2.82 10.00
CA ILE A 4 -2.82 1.42 10.36
C ILE A 4 -1.95 1.30 11.61
N ASP A 5 -0.99 2.20 11.77
CA ASP A 5 -0.13 2.22 12.96
C ASP A 5 -0.94 2.62 14.19
N THR A 6 -1.80 3.64 14.07
CA THR A 6 -2.70 4.03 15.17
C THR A 6 -3.61 2.88 15.60
N TRP A 7 -4.16 2.12 14.63
CA TRP A 7 -5.00 0.97 14.94
C TRP A 7 -4.23 -0.17 15.63
N ASN A 8 -2.99 -0.44 15.20
CA ASN A 8 -2.12 -1.43 15.83
C ASN A 8 -1.75 -1.06 17.28
N GLU A 9 -1.45 0.22 17.55
CA GLU A 9 -1.00 0.69 18.86
C GLU A 9 -2.15 0.91 19.86
N LEU A 10 -3.39 1.06 19.38
CA LEU A 10 -4.54 1.23 20.26
C LEU A 10 -4.80 -0.04 21.09
N PRO A 11 -4.97 0.07 22.42
CA PRO A 11 -5.38 -1.06 23.25
C PRO A 11 -6.73 -1.65 22.82
N GLU A 12 -6.90 -2.97 22.97
CA GLU A 12 -8.16 -3.65 22.62
C GLU A 12 -9.39 -3.14 23.38
N ASN A 13 -9.19 -2.64 24.60
CA ASN A 13 -10.25 -2.08 25.43
C ASN A 13 -10.58 -0.61 25.10
N ASN A 14 -9.94 0.00 24.10
CA ASN A 14 -10.24 1.36 23.70
C ASN A 14 -11.54 1.44 22.88
N SER A 15 -12.46 2.32 23.28
CA SER A 15 -13.77 2.48 22.65
C SER A 15 -13.72 2.88 21.16
N TYR A 16 -12.63 3.48 20.70
CA TYR A 16 -12.47 3.93 19.31
C TYR A 16 -11.80 2.89 18.41
N LYS A 17 -11.22 1.82 18.95
CA LYS A 17 -10.53 0.81 18.15
C LYS A 17 -11.44 0.14 17.10
N PRO A 18 -12.70 -0.23 17.40
CA PRO A 18 -13.60 -0.80 16.39
C PRO A 18 -13.95 0.18 15.26
N VAL A 19 -14.10 1.47 15.57
CA VAL A 19 -14.36 2.53 14.57
C VAL A 19 -13.16 2.69 13.62
N LEU A 20 -11.96 2.62 14.18
CA LEU A 20 -10.73 2.71 13.41
C LEU A 20 -10.52 1.44 12.57
N GLU A 21 -10.86 0.26 13.09
CA GLU A 21 -10.84 -1.00 12.35
C GLU A 21 -11.75 -0.95 11.12
N GLU A 22 -12.96 -0.39 11.23
CA GLU A 22 -13.86 -0.21 10.09
C GLU A 22 -13.22 0.69 9.02
N SER A 23 -12.51 1.73 9.45
CA SER A 23 -11.78 2.64 8.56
C SER A 23 -10.62 1.92 7.85
N VAL A 24 -9.86 1.10 8.59
CA VAL A 24 -8.80 0.22 8.02
C VAL A 24 -9.40 -0.71 6.99
N ARG A 25 -10.51 -1.38 7.31
CA ARG A 25 -11.20 -2.34 6.45
C ARG A 25 -11.69 -1.68 5.15
N LYS A 26 -12.34 -0.52 5.24
CA LYS A 26 -12.79 0.24 4.07
C LYS A 26 -11.62 0.67 3.19
N PHE A 27 -10.55 1.17 3.80
CA PHE A 27 -9.36 1.62 3.07
C PHE A 27 -8.65 0.45 2.38
N ALA A 28 -8.49 -0.71 3.05
CA ALA A 28 -7.93 -1.92 2.46
C ALA A 28 -8.72 -2.34 1.21
N LYS A 29 -10.05 -2.48 1.35
CA LYS A 29 -10.95 -2.88 0.25
C LYS A 29 -10.92 -1.89 -0.92
N ALA A 30 -10.84 -0.59 -0.64
CA ALA A 30 -10.73 0.43 -1.69
C ALA A 30 -9.38 0.36 -2.41
N THR A 31 -8.29 0.27 -1.66
CA THR A 31 -6.92 0.29 -2.18
C THR A 31 -6.61 -0.96 -3.02
N MET A 32 -7.09 -2.13 -2.62
CA MET A 32 -6.91 -3.38 -3.37
C MET A 32 -7.46 -3.29 -4.81
N LYS A 33 -8.53 -2.51 -5.04
CA LYS A 33 -9.12 -2.33 -6.38
C LYS A 33 -8.18 -1.63 -7.37
N PHE A 34 -7.19 -0.91 -6.87
CA PHE A 34 -6.23 -0.16 -7.68
C PHE A 34 -4.86 -0.83 -7.74
N GLN A 35 -4.68 -1.99 -7.09
CA GLN A 35 -3.46 -2.77 -7.22
C GLN A 35 -3.37 -3.35 -8.64
N GLN A 36 -2.21 -3.16 -9.28
CA GLN A 36 -1.94 -3.67 -10.62
C GLN A 36 -1.25 -5.04 -10.53
N GLN A 37 -0.11 -5.21 -11.20
CA GLN A 37 0.71 -6.42 -11.14
C GLN A 37 1.59 -6.43 -9.87
N GLY A 38 0.96 -6.24 -8.72
CA GLY A 38 1.61 -6.16 -7.40
C GLY A 38 2.01 -4.76 -6.96
N ASN A 39 2.11 -3.80 -7.87
CA ASN A 39 2.39 -2.41 -7.54
C ASN A 39 1.13 -1.54 -7.47
N TRP A 40 1.28 -0.35 -6.91
CA TRP A 40 0.40 0.80 -7.13
C TRP A 40 1.13 1.87 -7.94
N ASN A 41 0.38 2.65 -8.70
CA ASN A 41 0.92 3.71 -9.55
C ASN A 41 0.97 5.05 -8.79
N TRP A 42 1.79 6.00 -9.26
CA TRP A 42 1.89 7.35 -8.67
C TRP A 42 0.56 8.15 -8.71
N THR A 43 -0.41 7.71 -9.51
CA THR A 43 -1.74 8.30 -9.67
C THR A 43 -2.73 7.15 -9.68
N VAL A 44 -3.51 7.06 -8.59
CA VAL A 44 -4.35 5.89 -8.29
C VAL A 44 -5.41 5.61 -9.35
N THR A 45 -5.91 6.65 -10.04
CA THR A 45 -7.03 6.53 -11.00
C THR A 45 -6.60 6.45 -12.46
N ARG A 46 -5.30 6.48 -12.76
CA ARG A 46 -4.74 6.46 -14.12
C ARG A 46 -3.91 5.20 -14.30
N ASN A 47 -4.40 4.26 -15.10
CA ASN A 47 -3.70 2.99 -15.30
C ASN A 47 -2.43 3.13 -16.17
N GLU A 48 -2.38 4.18 -17.00
CA GLU A 48 -1.23 4.54 -17.85
C GLU A 48 -0.04 5.09 -17.06
N CYS A 49 -0.24 5.40 -15.79
CA CYS A 49 0.78 5.94 -14.91
C CYS A 49 1.80 4.88 -14.47
N GLY A 50 3.03 5.32 -14.24
CA GLY A 50 4.11 4.43 -13.82
C GLY A 50 3.91 3.87 -12.40
N PRO A 51 4.45 2.68 -12.11
CA PRO A 51 4.56 2.16 -10.75
C PRO A 51 5.30 3.11 -9.81
N ASP A 52 4.85 3.17 -8.56
CA ASP A 52 5.55 3.87 -7.48
C ASP A 52 5.93 2.88 -6.37
N SER A 53 7.23 2.68 -6.17
CA SER A 53 7.74 1.73 -5.16
C SER A 53 7.55 2.21 -3.72
N SER A 54 7.49 3.53 -3.49
CA SER A 54 7.27 4.09 -2.15
C SER A 54 5.81 3.90 -1.74
N ALA A 55 4.88 4.15 -2.66
CA ALA A 55 3.46 3.87 -2.48
C ALA A 55 3.25 2.35 -2.33
N THR A 56 3.90 1.54 -3.16
CA THR A 56 3.79 0.07 -3.10
C THR A 56 4.32 -0.50 -1.79
N SER A 57 5.45 -0.02 -1.29
CA SER A 57 5.99 -0.43 0.03
C SER A 57 5.05 -0.08 1.15
N THR A 58 4.53 1.15 1.13
CA THR A 58 3.61 1.66 2.14
C THR A 58 2.29 0.90 2.17
N LEU A 59 1.72 0.64 1.00
CA LEU A 59 0.45 -0.08 0.88
C LEU A 59 0.63 -1.58 1.14
N GLY A 60 1.75 -2.18 0.75
CA GLY A 60 2.11 -3.54 1.14
C GLY A 60 2.18 -3.71 2.66
N TRP A 61 2.86 -2.79 3.37
CA TRP A 61 2.87 -2.77 4.84
C TRP A 61 1.47 -2.60 5.43
N PHE A 62 0.66 -1.72 4.84
CA PHE A 62 -0.72 -1.53 5.26
C PHE A 62 -1.52 -2.85 5.15
N MET A 63 -1.42 -3.55 4.02
CA MET A 63 -2.14 -4.81 3.79
C MET A 63 -1.69 -5.91 4.76
N LEU A 64 -0.39 -6.05 5.02
CA LEU A 64 0.13 -7.03 6.00
C LEU A 64 -0.48 -6.83 7.39
N ASN A 65 -0.67 -5.58 7.80
CA ASN A 65 -1.27 -5.28 9.10
C ASN A 65 -2.79 -5.41 9.08
N ALA A 66 -3.45 -4.96 8.01
CA ALA A 66 -4.90 -5.12 7.84
C ALA A 66 -5.30 -6.60 7.78
N ALA A 67 -4.39 -7.49 7.38
CA ALA A 67 -4.61 -8.93 7.35
C ALA A 67 -4.88 -9.56 8.74
N LYS A 68 -4.63 -8.83 9.84
CA LYS A 68 -5.02 -9.26 11.18
C LYS A 68 -6.54 -9.23 11.40
N ILE A 69 -7.29 -8.54 10.53
CA ILE A 69 -8.76 -8.51 10.54
C ILE A 69 -9.28 -9.73 9.78
N GLU A 70 -10.04 -10.59 10.46
CA GLU A 70 -10.41 -11.93 9.98
C GLU A 70 -11.12 -11.94 8.61
N ASP A 71 -12.09 -11.05 8.39
CA ASP A 71 -12.94 -11.06 7.18
C ASP A 71 -12.27 -10.52 5.92
N ILE A 72 -11.06 -9.96 6.02
CA ILE A 72 -10.25 -9.48 4.90
C ILE A 72 -8.84 -10.07 4.89
N SER A 73 -8.57 -11.01 5.79
CA SER A 73 -7.22 -11.50 6.07
C SER A 73 -6.55 -12.06 4.83
N LYS A 74 -7.24 -12.98 4.15
CA LYS A 74 -6.73 -13.69 2.98
C LYS A 74 -6.40 -12.75 1.84
N GLU A 75 -7.34 -11.88 1.46
CA GLU A 75 -7.18 -10.94 0.35
C GLU A 75 -6.05 -9.94 0.63
N CYS A 76 -5.91 -9.49 1.88
CA CYS A 76 -4.83 -8.60 2.28
C CYS A 76 -3.46 -9.29 2.22
N LEU A 77 -3.34 -10.56 2.65
CA LEU A 77 -2.11 -11.33 2.52
C LEU A 77 -1.73 -11.53 1.05
N GLU A 78 -2.69 -11.93 0.21
CA GLU A 78 -2.45 -12.08 -1.23
C GLU A 78 -2.01 -10.77 -1.89
N SER A 79 -2.61 -9.64 -1.48
CA SER A 79 -2.23 -8.31 -1.96
C SER A 79 -0.83 -7.92 -1.51
N ALA A 80 -0.49 -8.18 -0.24
CA ALA A 80 0.84 -7.93 0.32
C ALA A 80 1.92 -8.76 -0.37
N ASP A 81 1.68 -10.05 -0.60
CA ASP A 81 2.64 -10.95 -1.26
C ASP A 81 2.96 -10.48 -2.68
N LYS A 82 1.96 -10.02 -3.44
CA LYS A 82 2.17 -9.43 -4.76
C LYS A 82 3.04 -8.15 -4.67
N ALA A 83 2.81 -7.32 -3.66
CA ALA A 83 3.60 -6.11 -3.44
C ALA A 83 5.06 -6.44 -3.09
N ILE A 84 5.28 -7.43 -2.22
CA ILE A 84 6.62 -7.93 -1.90
C ILE A 84 7.31 -8.45 -3.16
N GLY A 85 6.62 -9.27 -3.96
CA GLY A 85 7.15 -9.80 -5.21
C GLY A 85 7.59 -8.71 -6.19
N TYR A 86 6.77 -7.66 -6.35
CA TYR A 86 7.13 -6.49 -7.15
C TYR A 86 8.39 -5.78 -6.59
N LEU A 87 8.40 -5.48 -5.29
CA LEU A 87 9.49 -4.75 -4.64
C LEU A 87 10.82 -5.50 -4.75
N MET A 88 10.79 -6.83 -4.60
CA MET A 88 11.96 -7.69 -4.83
C MET A 88 12.48 -7.56 -6.27
N GLY A 89 11.59 -7.48 -7.26
CA GLY A 89 11.95 -7.31 -8.67
C GLY A 89 12.59 -5.95 -8.99
N VAL A 90 12.25 -4.90 -8.25
CA VAL A 90 12.79 -3.53 -8.44
C VAL A 90 13.87 -3.14 -7.43
N THR A 91 14.31 -4.08 -6.59
CA THR A 91 15.43 -3.89 -5.66
C THR A 91 16.73 -4.33 -6.32
N ARG A 92 17.69 -3.41 -6.43
CA ARG A 92 19.02 -3.68 -7.00
C ARG A 92 19.87 -4.54 -6.07
N ARG A 93 20.90 -5.18 -6.62
CA ARG A 93 21.88 -5.98 -5.84
C ARG A 93 22.58 -5.21 -4.71
N ASN A 94 22.65 -3.89 -4.83
CA ASN A 94 23.21 -3.00 -3.81
C ASN A 94 22.17 -2.53 -2.77
N GLY A 95 20.95 -3.05 -2.81
CA GLY A 95 19.86 -2.73 -1.88
C GLY A 95 19.06 -1.47 -2.21
N ALA A 96 19.40 -0.74 -3.27
CA ALA A 96 18.62 0.41 -3.70
C ALA A 96 17.30 -0.02 -4.36
N VAL A 97 16.18 0.61 -3.96
CA VAL A 97 14.85 0.37 -4.53
C VAL A 97 14.56 1.42 -5.60
N ASP A 98 14.35 0.99 -6.85
CA ASP A 98 14.01 1.88 -7.95
C ASP A 98 12.55 2.33 -7.92
N PHE A 99 12.19 3.35 -8.72
CA PHE A 99 10.83 3.86 -8.88
C PHE A 99 10.16 4.45 -7.63
N SER A 100 10.94 4.83 -6.62
CA SER A 100 10.43 5.68 -5.53
C SER A 100 10.37 7.12 -6.03
N GLN A 101 9.18 7.63 -6.33
CA GLN A 101 9.01 9.03 -6.72
C GLN A 101 8.82 9.84 -5.43
N GLY A 102 9.64 10.87 -5.22
CA GLY A 102 9.35 11.87 -4.20
C GLY A 102 8.15 12.72 -4.61
N ASP A 103 7.88 13.80 -3.86
CA ASP A 103 6.80 14.79 -4.11
C ASP A 103 6.98 15.61 -5.42
N THR A 104 7.71 15.08 -6.41
CA THR A 104 8.11 15.79 -7.61
C THR A 104 8.09 14.85 -8.81
N LYS A 105 6.90 14.67 -9.38
CA LYS A 105 6.66 14.57 -10.83
C LYS A 105 5.16 14.36 -11.09
N ASP A 106 4.37 15.38 -10.81
CA ASP A 106 3.20 15.63 -11.64
C ASP A 106 3.33 17.06 -12.17
N ILE A 107 3.10 17.24 -13.47
CA ILE A 107 3.51 18.39 -14.32
C ILE A 107 4.97 18.36 -14.81
N GLY A 108 5.38 17.30 -15.53
CA GLY A 108 6.69 17.34 -16.21
C GLY A 108 7.10 16.14 -17.07
N VAL A 109 6.17 15.28 -17.51
CA VAL A 109 6.50 14.08 -18.32
C VAL A 109 6.05 14.24 -19.79
N TYR A 110 6.03 15.48 -20.27
CA TYR A 110 5.92 15.83 -21.70
C TYR A 110 7.11 16.71 -22.13
N SER A 111 8.33 16.32 -21.74
CA SER A 111 9.54 16.97 -22.26
C SER A 111 10.58 15.93 -22.63
N SER A 112 10.33 15.26 -23.76
CA SER A 112 11.27 14.95 -24.86
C SER A 112 10.62 13.95 -25.80
#